data_AF-A0A377W401-F1
#
_entry.id   AF-A0A377W401-F1
#
_cell.length_a   1.000
_cell.length_b   1.000
_cell.length_c   1.000
_cell.angle_alpha   90.00
_cell.angle_beta   90.00
_cell.angle_gamma   90.00
#
_symmetry.space_group_name_H-M   'P 1'
#
loop_
_entity.id
_entity.type
_entity.pdbx_description
1 polymer ?
#
loop_
_entity_poly.entity_id
_entity_poly.type
_entity_poly.pdbx_seq_one_letter_code
_entity_poly.pdbx_strand_id
1 'polypeptide(L)'
;MGNGWHEWPLMVFTVFGQCVVGGFIVLALALMTGKLSREQEQRVVGSMFGLWVLMGIGFIASTMHLGSPLRAFNSLNRVGASSLSNEIASGAIFFAVGGIGWLLAVCKKLPAGLRSLWLVVTMVLGVIFVWMMVRVYNTIDTVPTWYTVWTPLSFFLTLFIGGPLLGYLLLRLAGVDGWGAAPAAGG
;
A
#
# COMPACT_ATOMS: atom_id res chain seq x y z
N MET A 1 15.54 -10.56 -27.65
CA MET A 1 15.22 -10.13 -26.27
C MET A 1 14.21 -9.01 -26.40
N GLY A 2 12.96 -9.20 -25.98
CA GLY A 2 11.99 -8.11 -26.00
C GLY A 2 12.49 -7.00 -25.08
N ASN A 3 12.54 -5.77 -25.56
CA ASN A 3 12.88 -4.60 -24.75
C ASN A 3 12.05 -4.67 -23.45
N GLY A 4 12.63 -4.44 -22.27
CA GLY A 4 12.02 -4.66 -20.94
C GLY A 4 10.68 -3.96 -20.63
N TRP A 5 10.05 -3.31 -21.61
CA TRP A 5 8.68 -2.76 -21.61
C TRP A 5 7.61 -3.75 -21.17
N HIS A 6 7.81 -5.06 -21.33
CA HIS A 6 6.86 -6.05 -20.81
C HIS A 6 6.84 -6.13 -19.28
N GLU A 7 7.94 -5.81 -18.61
CA GLU A 7 8.07 -5.85 -17.14
C GLU A 7 7.62 -4.55 -16.46
N TRP A 8 7.51 -3.45 -17.21
CA TRP A 8 7.09 -2.13 -16.71
C TRP A 8 5.78 -2.13 -15.92
N PRO A 9 4.71 -2.81 -16.36
CA PRO A 9 3.46 -2.82 -15.61
C PRO A 9 3.60 -3.51 -14.24
N LEU A 10 4.46 -4.53 -14.13
CA LEU A 10 4.74 -5.20 -12.87
C LEU A 10 5.58 -4.32 -11.94
N MET A 11 6.56 -3.58 -12.47
CA MET A 11 7.32 -2.59 -11.69
C MET A 11 6.43 -1.45 -11.17
N VAL A 12 5.49 -0.97 -11.98
CA VAL A 12 4.52 0.05 -11.55
C VAL A 12 3.66 -0.48 -10.41
N PHE A 13 3.13 -1.71 -10.54
CA PHE A 13 2.35 -2.34 -9.49
C PHE A 13 3.11 -2.47 -8.17
N THR A 14 4.35 -2.97 -8.20
CA THR A 14 5.13 -3.20 -6.98
C THR A 14 5.51 -1.89 -6.30
N VAL A 15 6.01 -0.91 -7.03
CA VAL A 15 6.40 0.40 -6.47
C VAL A 15 5.19 1.15 -5.94
N PHE A 16 4.07 1.19 -6.70
CA PHE A 16 2.85 1.84 -6.22
C PHE A 16 2.29 1.13 -5.00
N GLY A 17 2.25 -0.20 -4.99
CA GLY A 17 1.81 -0.98 -3.83
C GLY A 17 2.62 -0.67 -2.57
N GLN A 18 3.95 -0.67 -2.67
CA GLN A 18 4.85 -0.34 -1.56
C GLN A 18 4.63 1.10 -1.06
N CYS A 19 4.55 2.07 -1.97
CA CYS A 19 4.29 3.48 -1.62
C CYS A 19 2.91 3.68 -0.99
N VAL A 20 1.88 3.01 -1.50
CA VAL A 20 0.52 3.07 -0.93
C VAL A 20 0.50 2.52 0.48
N VAL A 21 1.13 1.37 0.72
CA VAL A 21 1.20 0.75 2.05
C VAL A 21 1.92 1.67 3.04
N GLY A 22 3.11 2.16 2.69
CA GLY A 22 3.85 3.06 3.58
C GLY A 22 3.17 4.42 3.77
N GLY A 23 2.53 4.96 2.73
CA GLY A 23 1.72 6.18 2.82
C GLY A 23 0.51 5.99 3.73
N PHE A 24 -0.18 4.85 3.63
CA PHE A 24 -1.28 4.52 4.53
C PHE A 24 -0.82 4.41 5.98
N ILE A 25 0.32 3.75 6.25
CA ILE A 25 0.89 3.65 7.61
C ILE A 25 1.12 5.04 8.19
N VAL A 26 1.69 5.96 7.40
CA VAL A 26 1.90 7.35 7.81
C VAL A 26 0.59 8.06 8.17
N LEU A 27 -0.41 8.01 7.29
CA LEU A 27 -1.70 8.65 7.56
C LEU A 27 -2.41 8.00 8.77
N ALA A 28 -2.34 6.68 8.89
CA ALA A 28 -2.91 5.94 10.00
C ALA A 28 -2.27 6.34 11.33
N LEU A 29 -0.94 6.40 11.39
CA LEU A 29 -0.21 6.85 12.59
C LEU A 29 -0.58 8.29 12.95
N ALA A 30 -0.63 9.19 11.97
CA ALA A 30 -1.04 10.58 12.19
C ALA A 30 -2.44 10.67 12.83
N LEU A 31 -3.41 9.94 12.29
CA LEU A 31 -4.77 9.85 12.85
C LEU A 31 -4.80 9.23 14.25
N MET A 32 -3.96 8.23 14.52
CA MET A 32 -3.90 7.55 15.82
C MET A 32 -3.20 8.38 16.90
N THR A 33 -2.42 9.41 16.54
CA THR A 33 -1.80 10.28 17.55
C THR A 33 -2.80 11.12 18.34
N GLY A 34 -4.03 11.31 17.83
CA GLY A 34 -5.06 12.12 18.47
C GLY A 34 -4.75 13.62 18.54
N LYS A 35 -3.71 14.10 17.83
CA LYS A 35 -3.26 15.50 17.84
C LYS A 35 -3.97 16.38 16.80
N LEU A 36 -4.76 15.79 15.91
CA LEU A 36 -5.41 16.49 14.80
C LEU A 36 -6.77 17.07 15.23
N SER A 37 -7.14 18.24 14.72
CA SER A 37 -8.52 18.72 14.85
C SER A 37 -9.49 17.79 14.12
N ARG A 38 -10.78 17.83 14.46
CA ARG A 38 -11.81 17.02 13.77
C ARG A 38 -11.86 17.31 12.27
N GLU A 39 -11.64 18.56 11.88
CA GLU A 39 -11.59 19.00 10.49
C GLU A 39 -10.35 18.43 9.79
N GLN A 40 -9.19 18.48 10.43
CA GLN A 40 -7.95 17.90 9.89
C GLN A 40 -8.07 16.38 9.75
N GLU A 41 -8.64 15.68 10.73
CA GLU A 41 -8.88 14.24 10.62
C GLU A 41 -9.75 13.89 9.42
N GLN A 42 -10.82 14.66 9.18
CA GLN A 42 -11.70 14.45 8.01
C GLN A 42 -10.97 14.69 6.70
N ARG A 43 -10.10 15.72 6.63
CA ARG A 43 -9.27 15.99 5.46
C ARG A 43 -8.24 14.89 5.22
N VAL A 44 -7.61 14.37 6.28
CA VAL A 44 -6.65 13.25 6.18
C VAL A 44 -7.34 11.96 5.73
N VAL A 45 -8.52 11.65 6.28
CA VAL A 45 -9.32 10.52 5.79
C VAL A 45 -9.73 10.75 4.33
N GLY A 46 -10.12 11.97 3.96
CA GLY A 46 -10.43 12.31 2.57
C GLY A 46 -9.24 12.12 1.62
N SER A 47 -8.03 12.52 2.03
CA SER A 47 -6.83 12.42 1.20
C SER A 47 -6.38 10.98 0.94
N MET A 48 -6.78 10.02 1.79
CA MET A 48 -6.58 8.58 1.53
C MET A 48 -7.20 8.12 0.20
N PHE A 49 -8.15 8.86 -0.39
CA PHE A 49 -8.64 8.60 -1.74
C PHE A 49 -7.49 8.47 -2.76
N GLY A 50 -6.47 9.32 -2.65
CA GLY A 50 -5.29 9.28 -3.52
C GLY A 50 -4.52 7.96 -3.41
N LEU A 51 -4.45 7.37 -2.22
CA LEU A 51 -3.82 6.07 -2.00
C LEU A 51 -4.59 4.96 -2.72
N TRP A 52 -5.91 4.95 -2.63
CA TRP A 52 -6.74 3.91 -3.26
C TRP A 52 -6.79 4.05 -4.78
N VAL A 53 -6.81 5.27 -5.31
CA VAL A 53 -6.67 5.50 -6.75
C VAL A 53 -5.33 4.98 -7.25
N LEU A 54 -4.23 5.33 -6.55
CA LEU A 54 -2.89 4.88 -6.93
C LEU A 54 -2.77 3.35 -6.89
N MET A 55 -3.35 2.72 -5.86
CA MET A 55 -3.40 1.26 -5.77
C MET A 55 -4.23 0.63 -6.88
N GLY A 56 -5.37 1.22 -7.22
CA GLY A 56 -6.22 0.78 -8.33
C GLY A 56 -5.48 0.81 -9.67
N ILE A 57 -4.71 1.87 -9.93
CA ILE A 57 -3.83 1.96 -11.11
C ILE A 57 -2.79 0.83 -11.10
N GLY A 58 -2.19 0.56 -9.94
CA GLY A 58 -1.27 -0.58 -9.76
C GLY A 58 -1.90 -1.92 -10.13
N PHE A 59 -3.14 -2.19 -9.68
CA PHE A 59 -3.84 -3.42 -10.05
C PHE A 59 -4.16 -3.50 -11.54
N ILE A 60 -4.59 -2.39 -12.15
CA ILE A 60 -4.84 -2.36 -13.60
C ILE A 60 -3.55 -2.73 -14.34
N ALA A 61 -2.42 -2.11 -14.00
CA ALA A 61 -1.12 -2.44 -14.57
C ALA A 61 -0.75 -3.94 -14.39
N SER A 62 -0.97 -4.48 -13.19
CA SER A 62 -0.77 -5.92 -12.91
C SER A 62 -1.63 -6.82 -13.80
N THR A 63 -2.94 -6.53 -13.93
CA THR A 63 -3.83 -7.34 -14.78
C THR A 63 -3.52 -7.25 -16.27
N MET A 64 -3.04 -6.09 -16.75
CA MET A 64 -2.56 -5.93 -18.13
C MET A 64 -1.32 -6.79 -18.40
N HIS A 65 -0.45 -6.97 -17.40
CA HIS A 65 0.71 -7.86 -17.49
C HIS A 65 0.31 -9.35 -17.52
N LEU A 66 -0.68 -9.76 -16.71
CA LEU A 66 -1.20 -11.14 -16.76
C LEU A 66 -1.94 -11.47 -18.09
N GLY A 67 -2.28 -10.45 -18.87
CA GLY A 67 -2.94 -10.55 -20.17
C GLY A 67 -4.47 -10.72 -20.11
N SER A 68 -5.05 -11.10 -18.96
CA SER A 68 -6.52 -11.03 -18.77
C SER A 68 -6.91 -10.97 -17.29
N PRO A 69 -7.93 -10.18 -16.92
CA PRO A 69 -8.48 -10.15 -15.56
C PRO A 69 -9.00 -11.51 -15.06
N LEU A 70 -9.55 -12.34 -15.95
CA LEU A 70 -10.04 -13.69 -15.62
C LEU A 70 -8.94 -14.60 -15.06
N ARG A 71 -7.69 -14.43 -15.49
CA ARG A 71 -6.55 -15.18 -14.93
C ARG A 71 -6.25 -14.80 -13.49
N ALA A 72 -6.46 -13.53 -13.11
CA ALA A 72 -6.31 -13.11 -11.72
C ALA A 72 -7.32 -13.84 -10.82
N PHE A 73 -8.59 -13.95 -11.24
CA PHE A 73 -9.60 -14.73 -10.52
C PHE A 73 -9.25 -16.22 -10.46
N ASN A 74 -8.82 -16.81 -11.57
CA ASN A 74 -8.40 -18.22 -11.59
C ASN A 74 -7.19 -18.48 -10.69
N SER A 75 -6.30 -17.49 -10.54
CA SER A 75 -5.14 -17.60 -9.64
C SER A 75 -5.56 -17.76 -8.18
N LEU A 76 -6.72 -17.22 -7.77
CA LEU A 76 -7.22 -17.34 -6.39
C LEU A 76 -7.58 -18.78 -6.00
N ASN A 77 -7.82 -19.67 -6.97
CA ASN A 77 -8.03 -21.10 -6.70
C ASN A 77 -6.76 -21.81 -6.19
N ARG A 78 -5.60 -21.14 -6.22
CA ARG A 78 -4.30 -21.68 -5.76
C ARG A 78 -3.71 -20.92 -4.58
N VAL A 79 -4.54 -20.19 -3.82
CA VAL A 79 -4.11 -19.53 -2.58
C VAL A 79 -3.57 -20.58 -1.62
N GLY A 80 -2.44 -20.28 -0.98
CA GLY A 80 -1.68 -21.18 -0.12
C GLY A 80 -0.64 -22.03 -0.88
N ALA A 81 -0.89 -22.35 -2.15
CA ALA A 81 -0.01 -23.23 -2.94
C ALA A 81 1.00 -22.46 -3.83
N SER A 82 0.70 -21.21 -4.19
CA SER A 82 1.55 -20.39 -5.06
C SER A 82 1.83 -19.02 -4.44
N SER A 83 3.10 -18.61 -4.48
CA SER A 83 3.54 -17.27 -4.05
C SER A 83 2.82 -16.15 -4.81
N LEU A 84 2.70 -16.29 -6.14
CA LEU A 84 1.97 -15.34 -6.99
C LEU A 84 0.49 -15.24 -6.60
N SER A 85 -0.15 -16.38 -6.33
CA SER A 85 -1.55 -16.39 -5.86
C SER A 85 -1.71 -15.70 -4.51
N ASN A 86 -0.77 -15.95 -3.58
CA ASN A 86 -0.76 -15.31 -2.26
C ASN A 86 -0.55 -13.80 -2.35
N GLU A 87 0.27 -13.33 -3.28
CA GLU A 87 0.45 -11.89 -3.56
C GLU A 87 -0.85 -11.26 -4.06
N ILE A 88 -1.48 -11.85 -5.09
CA ILE A 88 -2.75 -11.33 -5.64
C ILE A 88 -3.83 -11.31 -4.55
N ALA A 89 -3.97 -12.38 -3.78
CA ALA A 89 -4.95 -12.47 -2.70
C ALA A 89 -4.69 -11.45 -1.58
N SER A 90 -3.46 -11.35 -1.10
CA SER A 90 -3.10 -10.40 -0.03
C SER A 90 -3.28 -8.95 -0.47
N GLY A 91 -2.90 -8.61 -1.71
CA GLY A 91 -3.15 -7.30 -2.29
C GLY A 91 -4.64 -6.98 -2.39
N ALA A 92 -5.44 -7.91 -2.91
CA ALA A 92 -6.89 -7.73 -3.03
C ALA A 92 -7.56 -7.55 -1.66
N ILE A 93 -7.14 -8.33 -0.65
CA ILE A 93 -7.64 -8.19 0.73
C ILE A 93 -7.24 -6.84 1.32
N PHE A 94 -5.98 -6.43 1.18
CA PHE A 94 -5.51 -5.12 1.64
C PHE A 94 -6.34 -3.98 1.02
N PHE A 95 -6.56 -4.03 -0.30
CA PHE A 95 -7.32 -3.02 -1.03
C PHE A 95 -8.81 -3.02 -0.66
N ALA A 96 -9.43 -4.18 -0.51
CA ALA A 96 -10.83 -4.30 -0.13
C ALA A 96 -11.04 -3.81 1.32
N VAL A 97 -10.26 -4.31 2.28
CA VAL A 97 -10.39 -3.92 3.69
C VAL A 97 -10.06 -2.44 3.88
N GLY A 98 -8.98 -1.97 3.26
CA GLY A 98 -8.59 -0.57 3.29
C GLY A 98 -9.61 0.35 2.62
N GLY A 99 -9.98 0.07 1.38
CA GLY A 99 -10.93 0.88 0.60
C GLY A 99 -12.34 0.91 1.20
N ILE A 100 -12.88 -0.24 1.64
CA ILE A 100 -14.20 -0.30 2.28
C ILE A 100 -14.20 0.46 3.60
N GLY A 101 -13.19 0.25 4.46
CA GLY A 101 -13.12 0.98 5.73
C GLY A 101 -12.91 2.47 5.53
N TRP A 102 -12.16 2.87 4.49
CA TRP A 102 -12.06 4.28 4.08
C TRP A 102 -13.41 4.86 3.65
N LEU A 103 -14.18 4.16 2.80
CA LEU A 103 -15.53 4.59 2.40
C LEU A 103 -16.44 4.76 3.62
N LEU A 104 -16.42 3.80 4.55
CA LEU A 104 -17.19 3.89 5.79
C LEU A 104 -16.75 5.08 6.65
N ALA A 105 -15.46 5.38 6.71
CA ALA A 105 -14.91 6.52 7.44
C ALA A 105 -15.31 7.86 6.80
N VAL A 106 -15.23 8.00 5.48
CA VAL A 106 -15.69 9.20 4.74
C VAL A 106 -17.19 9.41 4.92
N CYS A 107 -17.98 8.34 4.88
CA CYS A 107 -19.43 8.39 5.14
C CYS A 107 -19.78 8.63 6.62
N LYS A 108 -18.79 8.80 7.52
CA LYS A 108 -18.98 8.98 8.97
C LYS A 108 -19.75 7.83 9.63
N LYS A 109 -19.69 6.63 9.04
CA LYS A 109 -20.35 5.41 9.53
C LYS A 109 -19.44 4.52 10.38
N LEU A 110 -18.19 4.94 10.59
CA LEU A 110 -17.19 4.17 11.33
C LEU A 110 -16.96 4.77 12.73
N PRO A 111 -17.41 4.11 13.81
CA PRO A 111 -17.16 4.55 15.19
C PRO A 111 -15.67 4.62 15.51
N ALA A 112 -15.27 5.48 16.46
CA ALA A 112 -13.86 5.73 16.78
C ALA A 112 -13.06 4.45 17.11
N GLY A 113 -13.59 3.57 17.97
CA GLY A 113 -12.92 2.31 18.32
C GLY A 113 -12.76 1.36 17.12
N LEU A 114 -13.78 1.27 16.27
CA LEU A 114 -13.73 0.46 15.06
C LEU A 114 -12.81 1.06 13.99
N ARG A 115 -12.70 2.39 13.94
CA ARG A 115 -11.76 3.12 13.08
C ARG A 115 -10.32 2.81 13.48
N SER A 116 -9.98 2.88 14.77
CA SER A 116 -8.63 2.54 15.23
C SER A 116 -8.27 1.09 14.93
N LEU A 117 -9.20 0.15 15.16
CA LEU A 117 -9.00 -1.26 14.79
C LEU A 117 -8.78 -1.42 13.28
N TRP A 118 -9.62 -0.79 12.46
CA TRP A 118 -9.50 -0.83 11.01
C TRP A 118 -8.15 -0.28 10.51
N LEU A 119 -7.68 0.84 11.07
CA LEU A 119 -6.37 1.41 10.74
C LEU A 119 -5.24 0.39 11.01
N VAL A 120 -5.24 -0.24 12.20
CA VAL A 120 -4.23 -1.24 12.58
C VAL A 120 -4.29 -2.46 11.69
N VAL A 121 -5.48 -3.02 11.47
CA VAL A 121 -5.67 -4.19 10.60
C VAL A 121 -5.19 -3.90 9.18
N THR A 122 -5.52 -2.74 8.63
CA THR A 122 -5.12 -2.36 7.27
C THR A 122 -3.60 -2.15 7.16
N MET A 123 -2.94 -1.59 8.17
CA MET A 123 -1.47 -1.49 8.22
C MET A 123 -0.82 -2.89 8.20
N VAL A 124 -1.31 -3.81 9.02
CA VAL A 124 -0.79 -5.19 9.07
C VAL A 124 -0.99 -5.91 7.73
N LEU A 125 -2.18 -5.79 7.13
CA LEU A 125 -2.46 -6.36 5.81
C LEU A 125 -1.54 -5.79 4.73
N GLY A 126 -1.24 -4.49 4.78
CA GLY A 126 -0.31 -3.85 3.85
C GLY A 126 1.12 -4.40 3.98
N VAL A 127 1.61 -4.59 5.20
CA VAL A 127 2.93 -5.20 5.44
C VAL A 127 2.97 -6.65 4.94
N ILE A 128 1.92 -7.44 5.20
CA ILE A 128 1.79 -8.80 4.68
C ILE A 128 1.80 -8.79 3.15
N PHE A 129 1.09 -7.86 2.53
CA PHE A 129 1.06 -7.73 1.07
C PHE A 129 2.46 -7.47 0.49
N VAL A 130 3.22 -6.52 1.04
CA VAL A 130 4.62 -6.28 0.60
C VAL A 130 5.50 -7.51 0.83
N TRP A 131 5.31 -8.23 1.94
CA TRP A 131 6.01 -9.49 2.17
C TRP A 131 5.66 -10.57 1.13
N MET A 132 4.39 -10.65 0.71
CA MET A 132 3.99 -11.58 -0.35
C MET A 132 4.59 -11.22 -1.71
N MET A 133 4.78 -9.93 -2.02
CA MET A 133 5.54 -9.52 -3.21
C MET A 133 6.98 -10.06 -3.16
N VAL A 134 7.67 -9.91 -2.03
CA VAL A 134 9.05 -10.44 -1.85
C VAL A 134 9.07 -11.96 -2.08
N ARG A 135 8.07 -12.67 -1.55
CA ARG A 135 7.96 -14.12 -1.70
C ARG A 135 7.88 -14.55 -3.15
N VAL A 136 7.27 -13.78 -4.04
CA VAL A 136 7.25 -14.10 -5.48
C VAL A 136 8.67 -14.20 -6.02
N TYR A 137 9.50 -13.19 -5.76
CA TYR A 137 10.90 -13.15 -6.22
C TYR A 137 11.76 -14.26 -5.60
N ASN A 138 11.59 -14.54 -4.30
CA ASN A 138 12.37 -15.57 -3.61
C ASN A 138 11.96 -17.00 -3.96
N THR A 139 10.84 -17.22 -4.64
CA THR A 139 10.38 -18.56 -5.05
C THR A 139 10.68 -18.91 -6.50
N ILE A 140 11.32 -18.00 -7.24
CA ILE A 140 11.69 -18.23 -8.63
C ILE A 140 13.10 -18.85 -8.65
N ASP A 141 13.14 -20.18 -8.71
CA ASP A 141 14.39 -20.95 -8.65
C ASP A 141 15.31 -20.72 -9.86
N THR A 142 14.76 -20.20 -10.96
CA THR A 142 15.51 -19.94 -12.19
C THR A 142 16.37 -18.68 -12.14
N VAL A 143 16.20 -17.82 -11.12
CA VAL A 143 17.00 -16.59 -10.96
C VAL A 143 17.62 -16.55 -9.55
N PRO A 144 18.79 -17.20 -9.36
CA PRO A 144 19.41 -17.35 -8.03
C PRO A 144 19.75 -16.04 -7.33
N THR A 145 19.98 -14.96 -8.09
CA THR A 145 20.30 -13.63 -7.53
C THR A 145 19.12 -12.99 -6.79
N TRP A 146 17.89 -13.45 -7.00
CA TRP A 146 16.71 -12.98 -6.28
C TRP A 146 16.55 -13.63 -4.91
N TYR A 147 17.10 -14.83 -4.71
CA TYR A 147 17.06 -15.52 -3.41
C TYR A 147 18.15 -15.01 -2.46
N THR A 148 18.07 -13.75 -2.06
CA THR A 148 19.02 -13.12 -1.15
C THR A 148 18.31 -12.20 -0.15
N VAL A 149 19.02 -11.78 0.90
CA VAL A 149 18.51 -10.79 1.88
C VAL A 149 18.26 -9.41 1.25
N TRP A 150 18.88 -9.13 0.10
CA TRP A 150 18.76 -7.85 -0.59
C TRP A 150 17.38 -7.64 -1.21
N THR A 151 16.68 -8.71 -1.57
CA THR A 151 15.31 -8.64 -2.12
C THR A 151 14.31 -8.10 -1.10
N PRO A 152 14.12 -8.72 0.10
CA PRO A 152 13.26 -8.14 1.12
C PRO A 152 13.71 -6.73 1.52
N LEU A 153 15.01 -6.52 1.69
CA LEU A 153 15.52 -5.21 2.10
C LEU A 153 15.13 -4.12 1.11
N SER A 154 15.31 -4.35 -0.20
CA SER A 154 14.95 -3.39 -1.24
C SER A 154 13.45 -3.07 -1.25
N PHE A 155 12.60 -4.07 -1.10
CA PHE A 155 11.14 -3.89 -1.08
C PHE A 155 10.69 -3.05 0.12
N PHE A 156 11.19 -3.37 1.31
CA PHE A 156 10.87 -2.62 2.52
C PHE A 156 11.51 -1.23 2.54
N LEU A 157 12.69 -1.04 1.94
CA LEU A 157 13.29 0.28 1.76
C LEU A 157 12.40 1.18 0.89
N THR A 158 11.84 0.67 -0.21
CA THR A 158 10.89 1.46 -1.01
C THR A 158 9.64 1.82 -0.22
N LEU A 159 9.11 0.90 0.60
CA LEU A 159 8.01 1.20 1.52
C LEU A 159 8.39 2.31 2.52
N PHE A 160 9.58 2.23 3.13
CA PHE A 160 10.04 3.18 4.15
C PHE A 160 10.56 4.51 3.60
N ILE A 161 10.78 4.63 2.30
CA ILE A 161 11.19 5.88 1.64
C ILE A 161 10.02 6.47 0.86
N GLY A 162 9.52 5.75 -0.15
CA GLY A 162 8.44 6.20 -1.00
C GLY A 162 7.11 6.37 -0.26
N GLY A 163 6.86 5.49 0.73
CA GLY A 163 5.67 5.56 1.57
C GLY A 163 5.58 6.85 2.39
N PRO A 164 6.56 7.17 3.25
CA PRO A 164 6.60 8.44 3.97
C PRO A 164 6.58 9.68 3.08
N LEU A 165 7.23 9.65 1.92
CA LEU A 165 7.14 10.78 0.97
C LEU A 165 5.70 11.00 0.49
N LEU A 166 5.02 9.93 0.05
CA LEU A 166 3.63 10.01 -0.37
C LEU A 166 2.69 10.39 0.78
N GLY A 167 2.88 9.76 1.95
CA GLY A 167 2.09 10.03 3.14
C GLY A 167 2.22 11.48 3.61
N TYR A 168 3.45 12.00 3.65
CA TYR A 168 3.71 13.41 3.99
C TYR A 168 3.07 14.35 2.98
N LEU A 169 3.20 14.07 1.67
CA LEU A 169 2.51 14.85 0.62
C LEU A 169 1.00 14.92 0.89
N LEU A 170 0.36 13.79 1.20
CA LEU A 170 -1.08 13.74 1.47
C LEU A 170 -1.48 14.43 2.78
N LEU A 171 -0.62 14.41 3.82
CA LEU A 171 -0.82 15.20 5.03
C LEU A 171 -0.76 16.71 4.75
N ARG A 172 0.22 17.14 3.94
CA ARG A 172 0.34 18.53 3.52
C ARG A 172 -0.88 19.00 2.72
N LEU A 173 -1.35 18.17 1.78
CA LEU A 173 -2.57 18.44 1.02
C LEU A 173 -3.83 18.47 1.92
N ALA A 174 -3.83 17.75 3.03
CA ALA A 174 -4.89 17.78 4.03
C ALA A 174 -4.81 18.99 5.01
N GLY A 175 -3.80 19.85 4.88
CA GLY A 175 -3.59 20.99 5.77
C GLY A 175 -3.04 20.62 7.14
N VAL A 176 -2.24 19.56 7.22
CA VAL A 176 -1.47 19.19 8.41
C VAL A 176 -0.05 19.73 8.28
N ASP A 177 0.25 20.79 9.04
CA ASP A 177 1.58 21.37 9.16
C ASP A 177 2.40 20.66 10.25
N GLY A 178 3.71 20.48 10.05
CA GLY A 178 4.64 20.08 11.12
C GLY A 178 4.65 18.60 11.54
N TRP A 179 3.97 17.69 10.84
CA TRP A 179 4.08 16.26 11.15
C TRP A 179 5.45 15.72 10.71
N GLY A 180 6.39 15.60 11.67
CA GLY A 180 7.74 15.09 11.44
C GLY A 180 8.78 16.14 11.02
N ALA A 181 8.40 17.41 10.86
CA ALA A 181 9.36 18.50 10.71
C ALA A 181 9.92 18.87 12.09
N ALA A 182 11.24 18.85 12.24
CA ALA A 182 11.89 19.46 13.40
C ALA A 182 11.38 20.90 13.56
N PRO A 183 11.15 21.39 14.79
CA PRO A 183 10.67 22.75 14.99
C PRO A 183 11.63 23.69 14.26
N ALA A 184 11.10 24.50 13.34
CA ALA A 184 11.84 25.61 12.79
C ALA A 184 12.27 26.46 13.98
N ALA A 185 13.58 26.56 14.20
CA ALA A 185 14.12 27.46 15.21
C ALA A 185 13.58 28.86 14.88
N GLY A 186 12.69 29.35 15.75
CA GLY A 186 12.11 30.67 15.62
C GLY A 186 13.21 31.71 15.68
N GLY A 187 13.24 32.58 14.68
CA GLY A 187 13.88 33.89 14.73
C GLY A 187 12.82 34.97 14.91
#